data_AF-K7L978-F1
#
_entry.id   AF-K7L978-F1
#
_cell.length_a   1.000
_cell.length_b   1.000
_cell.length_c   1.000
_cell.angle_alpha   90.00
_cell.angle_beta   90.00
_cell.angle_gamma   90.00
#
_symmetry.space_group_name_H-M   'P 1'
#
loop_
_entity.id
_entity.type
_entity.pdbx_description
1 polymer ?
#
loop_
_entity_poly.entity_id
_entity_poly.type
_entity_poly.pdbx_seq_one_letter_code
_entity_poly.pdbx_strand_id
1 'polypeptide(L)'
;MVLAFHLTVSFCYFFIFIFAIFFGSRCLWLSGILGSIAYNCSRWFCWVHFNHGSYCEKDVDCRRLLQLAHFGEKFNSSTCQKTCDNCLKITSFIENDVREIAKQLVWEKFLSIYFFHPSTYLISF
;
A
#
# COMPACT_ATOMS: atom_id res chain seq x y z
N MET A 1 -0.10 -6.11 13.46
CA MET A 1 0.17 -5.07 12.44
C MET A 1 0.13 -3.65 13.02
N VAL A 2 -0.87 -3.27 13.82
CA VAL A 2 -0.92 -1.96 14.53
C VAL A 2 0.31 -1.70 15.42
N LEU A 3 0.86 -2.73 16.07
CA LEU A 3 2.09 -2.61 16.86
C LEU A 3 3.31 -2.23 16.02
N ALA A 4 3.42 -2.75 14.79
CA ALA A 4 4.51 -2.41 13.89
C ALA A 4 4.41 -0.94 13.43
N PHE A 5 3.18 -0.41 13.25
CA PHE A 5 2.91 0.99 12.93
C PHE A 5 3.40 1.94 14.03
N HIS A 6 3.07 1.65 15.29
CA HIS A 6 3.54 2.49 16.40
C HIS A 6 5.05 2.42 16.54
N LEU A 7 5.65 1.24 16.34
CA LEU A 7 7.09 1.07 16.46
C LEU A 7 7.87 1.79 15.35
N THR A 8 7.47 1.71 14.07
CA THR A 8 8.21 2.36 12.98
C THR A 8 8.09 3.88 13.02
N VAL A 9 6.90 4.40 13.33
CA VAL A 9 6.68 5.85 13.49
C VAL A 9 7.42 6.36 14.72
N SER A 10 7.31 5.66 15.85
CA SER A 10 8.04 6.02 17.08
C SER A 10 9.56 5.93 16.89
N PHE A 11 10.06 4.96 16.13
CA PHE A 11 11.49 4.85 15.81
C PHE A 11 11.96 5.99 14.90
N CYS A 12 11.18 6.39 13.88
CA CYS A 12 11.50 7.57 13.08
C CYS A 12 11.55 8.83 13.93
N TYR A 13 10.53 9.09 14.76
CA TYR A 13 10.52 10.25 15.66
C TYR A 13 11.65 10.21 16.69
N PHE A 14 11.97 9.04 17.23
CA PHE A 14 13.08 8.86 18.16
C PHE A 14 14.42 9.20 17.51
N PHE A 15 14.68 8.74 16.29
CA PHE A 15 15.89 9.08 15.55
C PHE A 15 15.98 10.58 15.23
N ILE A 16 14.87 11.21 14.87
CA ILE A 16 14.80 12.66 14.62
C ILE A 16 15.09 13.44 15.91
N PHE A 17 14.54 12.99 17.04
CA PHE A 17 14.72 13.61 18.35
C PHE A 17 16.17 13.48 18.85
N ILE A 18 16.78 12.30 18.71
CA ILE A 18 18.20 12.08 19.00
C ILE A 18 19.07 13.00 18.13
N PHE A 19 18.82 13.07 16.82
CA PHE A 19 19.57 13.97 15.93
C PHE A 19 19.42 15.45 16.33
N ALA A 20 18.22 15.88 16.72
CA ALA A 20 17.97 17.24 17.19
C ALA A 20 18.74 17.57 18.49
N ILE A 21 18.85 16.60 19.42
CA ILE A 21 19.59 16.76 20.67
C ILE A 21 21.10 16.87 20.42
N PHE A 22 21.67 15.98 19.60
CA PHE A 22 23.13 15.92 19.43
C PHE A 22 23.70 17.02 18.54
N PHE A 23 22.93 17.53 17.56
CA PHE A 23 23.45 18.48 16.59
C PHE A 23 23.01 19.94 16.82
N GLY A 24 22.04 20.19 17.71
CA GLY A 24 21.56 21.53 18.02
C GLY A 24 21.04 22.31 16.80
N SER A 25 20.51 23.51 17.02
CA SER A 25 19.83 24.34 16.01
C SER A 25 20.69 24.80 14.81
N ARG A 26 21.94 24.35 14.69
CA ARG A 26 22.89 24.79 13.65
C ARG A 26 22.75 24.06 12.33
N CYS A 27 21.98 22.98 12.26
CA CYS A 27 21.71 22.25 11.02
C CYS A 27 20.20 22.18 10.72
N LEU A 28 19.58 23.33 10.44
CA LEU A 28 18.20 23.40 9.90
C LEU A 28 18.02 22.56 8.62
N TRP A 29 19.09 22.35 7.86
CA TRP A 29 19.04 21.54 6.64
C TRP A 29 18.85 20.05 6.95
N LEU A 30 19.57 19.52 7.94
CA LEU A 30 19.42 18.13 8.37
C LEU A 30 18.04 17.88 9.02
N SER A 31 17.52 18.84 9.78
CA SER A 31 16.16 18.72 10.33
C SER A 31 15.08 18.72 9.24
N GLY A 32 15.24 19.52 8.16
CA GLY A 32 14.35 19.50 7.01
C GLY A 32 14.37 18.17 6.24
N ILE A 33 15.55 17.59 6.04
CA ILE A 33 15.70 16.26 5.42
C ILE A 33 15.04 15.18 6.28
N LEU A 34 15.34 15.18 7.57
CA LEU A 34 14.77 14.24 8.53
C LEU A 34 13.25 14.35 8.62
N GLY A 35 12.70 15.56 8.61
CA GLY A 35 11.25 15.80 8.55
C GLY A 35 10.63 15.27 7.25
N SER A 36 11.30 15.48 6.12
CA SER A 36 10.86 14.94 4.82
C SER A 36 10.86 13.41 4.79
N ILE A 37 11.90 12.78 5.36
CA ILE A 37 11.98 11.31 5.52
C ILE A 37 10.82 10.82 6.38
N ALA A 38 10.54 11.47 7.52
CA ALA A 38 9.45 11.09 8.42
C ALA A 38 8.08 11.17 7.75
N TYR A 39 7.84 12.25 7.00
CA TYR A 39 6.61 12.47 6.25
C TYR A 39 6.42 11.39 5.18
N ASN A 40 7.46 11.11 4.39
CA ASN A 40 7.42 10.07 3.36
C ASN A 40 7.24 8.67 3.96
N CYS A 41 7.88 8.37 5.08
CA CYS A 41 7.72 7.08 5.77
C CYS A 41 6.28 6.88 6.26
N SER A 42 5.69 7.94 6.84
CA SER A 42 4.30 7.94 7.30
C SER A 42 3.31 7.79 6.15
N ARG A 43 3.53 8.52 5.04
CA ARG A 43 2.70 8.45 3.83
C ARG A 43 2.74 7.06 3.19
N TRP A 44 3.94 6.46 3.08
CA TRP A 44 4.11 5.11 2.56
C TRP A 44 3.40 4.07 3.42
N PHE A 45 3.55 4.14 4.75
CA PHE A 45 2.84 3.23 5.64
C PHE A 45 1.32 3.38 5.53
N CYS A 46 0.80 4.61 5.44
CA CYS A 46 -0.63 4.86 5.26
C CYS A 46 -1.14 4.25 3.96
N TRP A 47 -0.35 4.36 2.88
CA TRP A 47 -0.70 3.73 1.61
C TRP A 47 -0.62 2.21 1.65
N VAL A 48 0.43 1.63 2.23
CA VAL A 48 0.53 0.17 2.39
C VAL A 48 -0.59 -0.35 3.27
N HIS A 49 -0.99 0.38 4.31
CA HIS A 49 -2.11 -0.01 5.18
C HIS A 49 -3.45 0.01 4.42
N PHE A 50 -3.72 1.08 3.67
CA PHE A 50 -4.95 1.21 2.90
C PHE A 50 -5.01 0.27 1.67
N ASN A 51 -3.86 0.03 1.03
CA ASN A 51 -3.74 -0.78 -0.19
C ASN A 51 -3.08 -2.14 0.10
N HIS A 52 -3.14 -2.62 1.34
CA HIS A 52 -2.47 -3.85 1.76
C HIS A 52 -2.87 -5.02 0.86
N GLY A 53 -4.18 -5.15 0.61
CA GLY A 53 -4.73 -6.17 -0.30
C GLY A 53 -4.10 -6.08 -1.69
N SER A 54 -4.16 -4.92 -2.34
CA SER A 54 -3.62 -4.75 -3.70
C SER A 54 -2.10 -4.88 -3.78
N TYR A 55 -1.36 -4.51 -2.74
CA TYR A 55 0.10 -4.69 -2.72
C TYR A 55 0.49 -6.16 -2.55
N CYS A 56 -0.26 -6.91 -1.73
CA CYS A 56 -0.03 -8.33 -1.50
C CYS A 56 -0.49 -9.21 -2.66
N GLU A 57 -1.59 -8.86 -3.33
CA GLU A 57 -2.20 -9.66 -4.39
C GLU A 57 -1.58 -9.41 -5.77
N LYS A 58 -0.86 -8.29 -5.95
CA LYS A 58 -0.12 -8.02 -7.18
C LYS A 58 1.18 -8.81 -7.20
N ASP A 59 1.10 -10.01 -7.74
CA ASP A 59 2.21 -10.95 -7.91
C ASP A 59 3.04 -10.69 -9.18
N VAL A 60 2.52 -9.85 -10.08
CA VAL A 60 3.09 -9.59 -11.41
C VAL A 60 3.99 -8.36 -11.39
N ASP A 61 3.51 -7.27 -10.79
CA ASP A 61 4.19 -5.99 -10.83
C ASP A 61 5.45 -5.98 -9.95
N CYS A 62 6.52 -5.33 -10.41
CA CYS A 62 7.72 -5.16 -9.60
C CYS A 62 7.39 -4.41 -8.30
N ARG A 63 7.77 -4.96 -7.13
CA ARG A 63 7.52 -4.29 -5.84
C ARG A 63 8.12 -2.89 -5.72
N ARG A 64 9.26 -2.63 -6.36
CA ARG A 64 9.87 -1.29 -6.40
C ARG A 64 9.05 -0.30 -7.24
N LEU A 65 8.46 -0.77 -8.34
CA LEU A 65 7.55 0.04 -9.14
C LEU A 65 6.35 0.48 -8.30
N LEU A 66 5.73 -0.46 -7.57
CA LEU A 66 4.59 -0.17 -6.70
C LEU A 66 4.94 0.84 -5.60
N GLN A 67 6.10 0.67 -4.96
CA GLN A 67 6.57 1.59 -3.92
C GLN A 67 6.87 2.99 -4.47
N LEU A 68 7.58 3.09 -5.59
CA LEU A 68 8.00 4.37 -6.16
C LEU A 68 6.85 5.12 -6.82
N ALA A 69 5.91 4.39 -7.46
CA ALA A 69 4.68 4.99 -7.99
C ALA A 69 3.86 5.68 -6.89
N HIS A 70 3.86 5.16 -5.66
CA HIS A 70 3.19 5.82 -4.53
C HIS A 70 3.78 7.21 -4.20
N PHE A 71 5.10 7.35 -4.34
CA PHE A 71 5.80 8.62 -4.15
C PHE A 71 5.72 9.53 -5.39
N GLY A 72 5.09 9.08 -6.47
CA GLY A 72 5.04 9.80 -7.74
C GLY A 72 6.35 9.71 -8.53
N GLU A 73 7.25 8.80 -8.16
CA GLU A 73 8.50 8.59 -8.86
C GLU A 73 8.32 7.62 -10.04
N LYS A 74 8.92 7.95 -11.18
CA LYS A 74 8.94 7.08 -12.35
C LYS A 74 10.03 6.04 -12.20
N PHE A 75 9.63 4.77 -12.17
CA PHE A 75 10.54 3.63 -12.10
C PHE A 75 10.33 2.69 -13.28
N ASN A 76 11.41 2.16 -13.84
CA ASN A 76 11.33 1.12 -14.87
C ASN A 76 11.59 -0.24 -14.21
N SER A 77 10.64 -1.17 -14.28
CA SER A 77 10.80 -2.51 -13.69
C SER A 77 12.02 -3.27 -14.22
N SER A 78 12.49 -2.95 -15.44
CA SER A 78 13.71 -3.53 -16.02
C SER A 78 14.97 -3.22 -15.22
N THR A 79 15.01 -2.08 -14.51
CA THR A 79 16.17 -1.68 -13.67
C THR A 79 16.14 -2.32 -12.29
N CYS A 80 15.08 -3.08 -11.95
CA CYS A 80 15.02 -3.84 -10.70
C CYS A 80 16.13 -4.90 -10.63
N GLN A 81 16.54 -5.48 -11.77
CA GLN A 81 17.58 -6.52 -11.85
C GLN A 81 17.31 -7.71 -10.90
N LYS A 82 16.05 -8.17 -10.82
CA LYS A 82 15.62 -9.33 -10.00
C LYS A 82 15.95 -9.21 -8.51
N THR A 83 15.88 -8.01 -7.96
CA THR A 83 16.12 -7.76 -6.53
C THR A 83 14.85 -7.77 -5.67
N CYS A 84 13.68 -7.96 -6.29
CA CYS A 84 12.43 -8.25 -5.60
C CYS A 84 11.89 -9.62 -6.03
N ASP A 85 11.11 -10.24 -5.14
CA ASP A 85 10.43 -11.52 -5.32
C ASP A 85 9.65 -11.61 -6.64
N ASN A 86 8.85 -10.61 -7.00
CA ASN A 86 8.06 -10.62 -8.23
C ASN A 86 8.94 -10.63 -9.50
N CYS A 87 10.07 -9.91 -9.49
CA CYS A 87 11.01 -9.96 -10.62
C CYS A 87 11.90 -11.22 -10.61
N LEU A 88 11.99 -11.91 -9.47
CA LEU A 88 12.70 -13.17 -9.30
C LEU A 88 11.86 -14.36 -9.76
N LYS A 89 10.54 -14.28 -9.57
CA LYS A 89 9.57 -15.28 -9.98
C LYS A 89 9.57 -15.41 -11.51
N ILE A 90 10.00 -16.57 -12.00
CA ILE A 90 9.87 -16.94 -13.41
C ILE A 90 8.52 -17.63 -13.56
N THR A 91 7.45 -16.84 -13.61
CA THR A 91 6.09 -17.35 -13.77
C THR A 91 5.42 -16.62 -14.93
N SER A 92 4.93 -17.39 -15.90
CA SER A 92 4.10 -16.88 -16.99
C SER A 92 2.67 -16.71 -16.46
N PHE A 93 2.12 -15.50 -16.62
CA PHE A 93 0.73 -15.21 -16.26
C PHE A 93 -0.16 -15.34 -17.51
N ILE A 94 -1.35 -15.89 -17.34
CA ILE A 94 -2.40 -15.93 -18.37
C ILE A 94 -3.50 -14.99 -17.89
N GLU A 95 -3.77 -13.94 -18.65
CA GLU A 95 -4.88 -13.04 -18.40
C GLU A 95 -6.17 -13.70 -18.91
N ASN A 96 -7.02 -14.11 -17.98
CA ASN A 96 -8.30 -14.72 -18.30
C ASN A 96 -9.42 -13.71 -18.06
N ASP A 97 -10.32 -13.60 -19.02
CA ASP A 97 -11.51 -12.78 -18.89
C ASP A 97 -12.52 -13.45 -17.93
N VAL A 98 -12.74 -12.81 -16.78
CA VAL A 98 -13.65 -13.28 -15.72
C VAL A 98 -15.00 -12.54 -15.73
N ARG A 99 -15.33 -11.76 -16.78
CA ARG A 99 -16.54 -10.94 -16.85
C ARG A 99 -17.83 -11.74 -16.63
N GLU A 100 -17.98 -12.88 -17.27
CA GLU A 100 -19.21 -13.70 -17.14
C GLU A 100 -19.34 -14.31 -15.74
N ILE A 101 -18.23 -14.78 -15.16
CA ILE A 101 -18.20 -15.28 -13.77
C ILE A 101 -18.59 -14.16 -12.80
N ALA A 102 -18.06 -12.95 -12.99
CA ALA A 102 -18.39 -11.80 -12.16
C ALA A 102 -19.88 -11.41 -12.25
N LYS A 103 -20.46 -11.41 -13.46
CA LYS A 103 -21.90 -11.16 -13.67
C LYS A 103 -22.74 -12.20 -12.94
N GLN A 104 -22.40 -13.48 -13.06
CA GLN A 104 -23.13 -14.55 -12.41
C GLN A 104 -23.09 -14.41 -10.89
N LEU A 105 -21.91 -14.15 -10.31
CA LEU A 105 -21.76 -13.95 -8.87
C LEU A 105 -22.54 -12.74 -8.36
N VAL A 106 -22.50 -11.61 -9.07
CA VAL A 106 -23.30 -10.42 -8.70
C VAL A 106 -24.79 -10.75 -8.75
N TRP A 107 -25.25 -11.46 -9.79
CA TRP A 107 -26.65 -11.83 -9.94
C TRP A 107 -27.11 -12.79 -8.83
N GLU A 108 -26.36 -13.85 -8.55
CA GLU A 108 -26.67 -14.82 -7.47
C GLU A 108 -26.67 -14.13 -6.09
N LYS A 109 -25.69 -13.27 -5.84
CA LYS A 109 -25.59 -12.53 -4.57
C LYS A 109 -26.70 -11.49 -4.43
N PHE A 110 -27.08 -10.84 -5.52
CA PHE A 110 -28.23 -9.93 -5.55
C PHE A 110 -29.52 -10.69 -5.27
N LEU A 111 -29.79 -11.81 -5.97
CA LEU A 111 -30.99 -12.61 -5.72
C LEU A 111 -31.07 -13.09 -4.27
N SER A 112 -29.98 -13.60 -3.70
CA SER A 112 -29.98 -14.03 -2.29
C SER A 112 -30.25 -12.88 -1.32
N ILE A 113 -29.67 -11.69 -1.52
CA ILE A 113 -29.94 -10.53 -0.65
C ILE A 113 -31.42 -10.10 -0.76
N TYR A 114 -31.96 -10.01 -1.97
CA TYR A 114 -33.31 -9.52 -2.21
C TYR A 114 -34.41 -10.55 -1.84
N PHE A 115 -34.14 -11.86 -1.97
CA PHE A 115 -35.10 -12.90 -1.58
C PHE A 115 -35.04 -13.27 -0.08
N PHE A 116 -33.87 -13.23 0.56
CA PHE A 116 -33.76 -13.57 1.99
C PHE A 116 -34.02 -12.38 2.93
N HIS A 117 -33.83 -11.14 2.46
CA HIS A 117 -34.10 -9.93 3.24
C HIS A 117 -34.86 -8.87 2.43
N PRO A 118 -36.15 -9.07 2.12
CA PRO A 118 -36.99 -8.02 1.53
C PRO A 118 -37.15 -6.80 2.45
N SER A 119 -36.84 -6.91 3.75
CA SER A 119 -37.00 -5.85 4.75
C SER A 119 -35.88 -4.81 4.79
N THR A 120 -34.73 -5.01 4.14
CA THR A 120 -33.61 -4.04 4.17
C THR A 120 -33.80 -2.85 3.24
N TYR A 121 -34.72 -2.92 2.26
CA TYR A 121 -35.04 -1.81 1.37
C TYR A 121 -36.13 -0.87 1.91
N LEU A 122 -36.81 -1.24 3.00
CA LEU A 122 -37.84 -0.40 3.63
C LEU A 122 -37.31 0.58 4.70
N ILE A 123 -35.99 0.67 4.92
CA ILE A 123 -35.38 1.56 5.93
C ILE A 123 -34.42 2.59 5.29
N SER A 124 -34.62 2.95 4.01
CA SER A 124 -33.81 3.98 3.34
C SER A 124 -34.62 5.04 2.59
N PHE A 125 -35.85 5.30 3.03
CA PHE A 125 -36.63 6.48 2.62
C PHE A 125 -37.14 7.24 3.85
#